data_AF-A0A8T3NK67-F1
#
_entry.id   AF-A0A8T3NK67-F1
#
_cell.length_a   1.000
_cell.length_b   1.000
_cell.length_c   1.000
_cell.angle_alpha   90.00
_cell.angle_beta   90.00
_cell.angle_gamma   90.00
#
_symmetry.space_group_name_H-M   'P 1'
#
loop_
_entity.id
_entity.type
_entity.pdbx_description
1 polymer ?
#
loop_
_entity_poly.entity_id
_entity_poly.type
_entity_poly.pdbx_seq_one_letter_code
_entity_poly.pdbx_strand_id
1 'polypeptide(L)'
;MHVLELAEDLALNDEQRATMQALVDQMKAEAVPLGERFLARYAALEGAFRDGEITAESLQQHAVAIGQVEGALRATHLKYHLLTKPLLTDAQLAAYAHLRGYTANPATEPAAPRHMPGGHGAN
;
A
#
# COMPACT_ATOMS: atom_id res chain seq x y z
N MET A 1 -6.22 -7.41 0.57
CA MET A 1 -6.37 -7.22 -0.89
C MET A 1 -7.82 -6.93 -1.13
N HIS A 2 -8.12 -5.82 -1.81
CA HIS A 2 -9.50 -5.34 -1.97
C HIS A 2 -10.46 -6.35 -2.60
N VAL A 3 -9.97 -7.28 -3.42
CA VAL A 3 -10.82 -8.31 -4.04
C VAL A 3 -11.50 -9.23 -3.01
N LEU A 4 -10.84 -9.55 -1.90
CA LEU A 4 -11.45 -10.37 -0.83
C LEU A 4 -12.40 -9.55 0.05
N GLU A 5 -12.12 -8.27 0.24
CA GLU A 5 -13.02 -7.34 0.94
C GLU A 5 -14.37 -7.21 0.20
N LEU A 6 -14.36 -7.43 -1.12
CA LEU A 6 -15.52 -7.37 -2.01
C LEU A 6 -16.00 -8.76 -2.45
N ALA A 7 -15.59 -9.83 -1.76
CA ALA A 7 -15.82 -11.21 -2.25
C ALA A 7 -17.31 -11.55 -2.43
N GLU A 8 -18.16 -11.06 -1.53
CA GLU A 8 -19.61 -11.25 -1.63
C GLU A 8 -20.22 -10.44 -2.78
N ASP A 9 -19.85 -9.15 -2.91
CA ASP A 9 -20.36 -8.27 -3.96
C ASP A 9 -19.91 -8.71 -5.36
N LEU A 10 -18.77 -9.41 -5.45
CA LEU A 10 -18.25 -10.01 -6.67
C LEU A 10 -18.76 -11.43 -6.92
N ALA A 11 -19.56 -12.00 -6.01
CA ALA A 11 -20.01 -13.37 -6.04
C ALA A 11 -18.86 -14.36 -6.36
N LEU A 12 -17.71 -14.19 -5.68
CA LEU A 12 -16.58 -15.09 -5.87
C LEU A 12 -16.99 -16.52 -5.47
N ASN A 13 -16.68 -17.49 -6.32
CA ASN A 13 -16.87 -18.90 -5.96
C ASN A 13 -15.79 -19.37 -4.98
N ASP A 14 -15.96 -20.56 -4.41
CA ASP A 14 -15.06 -21.08 -3.38
C ASP A 14 -13.61 -21.24 -3.87
N GLU A 15 -13.42 -21.64 -5.13
CA GLU A 15 -12.09 -21.78 -5.75
C GLU A 15 -11.40 -20.42 -5.91
N GLN A 16 -12.14 -19.40 -6.38
CA GLN A 16 -11.66 -18.03 -6.47
C GLN A 16 -11.30 -17.50 -5.09
N ARG A 17 -12.15 -17.70 -4.07
CA ARG A 17 -11.87 -17.28 -2.69
C ARG A 17 -10.60 -17.92 -2.14
N ALA A 18 -10.44 -19.23 -2.30
CA ALA A 18 -9.25 -19.95 -1.87
C ALA A 18 -7.98 -19.42 -2.57
N THR A 19 -8.05 -19.20 -3.88
CA THR A 19 -6.95 -18.66 -4.68
C THR A 19 -6.59 -17.22 -4.24
N MET A 20 -7.60 -16.37 -4.03
CA MET A 20 -7.39 -15.00 -3.56
C MET A 20 -6.79 -14.94 -2.15
N GLN A 21 -7.20 -15.85 -1.26
CA GLN A 21 -6.63 -15.99 0.07
C GLN A 21 -5.15 -16.37 0.01
N ALA A 22 -4.79 -17.36 -0.82
CA ALA A 22 -3.40 -17.74 -1.03
C ALA A 22 -2.54 -16.57 -1.56
N LEU A 23 -3.07 -15.76 -2.49
CA LEU A 23 -2.38 -14.56 -2.97
C LEU A 23 -2.22 -13.50 -1.87
N VAL A 24 -3.22 -13.32 -1.00
CA VAL A 24 -3.12 -12.41 0.16
C VAL A 24 -2.05 -12.86 1.14
N ASP A 25 -1.98 -14.15 1.42
CA ASP A 25 -1.01 -14.68 2.38
C ASP A 25 0.41 -14.57 1.84
N GLN A 26 0.62 -14.83 0.54
CA GLN A 26 1.90 -14.58 -0.12
C GLN A 26 2.27 -13.09 -0.11
N MET A 27 1.31 -12.20 -0.42
CA MET A 27 1.54 -10.76 -0.36
C MET A 27 1.96 -10.32 1.04
N LYS A 28 1.31 -10.82 2.09
CA LYS A 28 1.68 -10.52 3.48
C LYS A 28 3.08 -11.03 3.80
N ALA A 29 3.42 -12.25 3.39
CA ALA A 29 4.75 -12.80 3.61
C ALA A 29 5.86 -11.95 2.98
N GLU A 30 5.60 -11.30 1.84
CA GLU A 30 6.54 -10.36 1.22
C GLU A 30 6.50 -8.95 1.83
N ALA A 31 5.31 -8.45 2.17
CA ALA A 31 5.12 -7.07 2.62
C ALA A 31 5.50 -6.86 4.09
N VAL A 32 5.32 -7.85 4.96
CA VAL A 32 5.62 -7.74 6.40
C VAL A 32 7.10 -7.40 6.65
N PRO A 33 8.08 -8.12 6.07
CA PRO A 33 9.49 -7.77 6.23
C PRO A 33 9.84 -6.36 5.71
N LEU A 34 9.14 -5.89 4.66
CA LEU A 34 9.30 -4.51 4.18
C LEU A 34 8.73 -3.49 5.18
N GLY A 35 7.59 -3.79 5.81
CA GLY A 35 7.01 -2.97 6.87
C GLY A 35 7.92 -2.86 8.10
N GLU A 36 8.53 -3.97 8.52
CA GLU A 36 9.52 -3.97 9.61
C GLU A 36 10.74 -3.10 9.27
N ARG A 37 11.25 -3.21 8.04
CA ARG A 37 12.34 -2.35 7.54
C ARG A 37 11.94 -0.88 7.51
N PHE A 38 10.71 -0.58 7.12
CA PHE A 38 10.19 0.79 7.10
C PHE A 38 10.17 1.39 8.51
N LEU A 39 9.61 0.67 9.49
CA LEU A 39 9.58 1.10 10.89
C LEU A 39 10.99 1.29 11.46
N ALA A 40 11.92 0.37 11.17
CA ALA A 40 13.31 0.49 11.61
C ALA A 40 14.01 1.74 11.04
N ARG A 41 13.73 2.09 9.76
CA ARG A 41 14.29 3.28 9.13
C ARG A 41 13.72 4.57 9.72
N TYR A 42 12.42 4.58 10.03
CA TYR A 42 11.78 5.69 10.74
C TYR A 42 12.36 5.86 12.15
N ALA A 43 12.48 4.78 12.92
CA ALA A 43 13.05 4.82 14.27
C ALA A 43 14.51 5.34 14.26
N ALA A 44 15.31 4.96 13.26
CA ALA A 44 16.68 5.46 13.11
C ALA A 44 16.71 6.96 12.79
N LEU A 45 15.84 7.44 11.90
CA LEU A 45 15.72 8.86 11.59
C LEU A 45 15.29 9.67 12.82
N GLU A 46 14.26 9.20 13.53
CA GLU A 46 13.79 9.83 14.77
C GLU A 46 14.85 9.86 15.86
N GLY A 47 15.64 8.78 16.00
CA GLY A 47 16.79 8.72 16.90
C GLY A 47 17.83 9.78 16.57
N ALA A 48 18.25 9.87 15.31
CA ALA A 48 19.24 10.86 14.86
C ALA A 48 18.79 12.32 15.11
N PHE A 49 17.50 12.61 14.94
CA PHE A 49 16.94 13.90 15.34
C PHE A 49 16.98 14.13 16.84
N ARG A 50 16.55 13.13 17.63
CA ARG A 50 16.50 13.21 19.09
C ARG A 50 17.87 13.43 19.72
N ASP A 51 18.88 12.77 19.17
CA ASP A 51 20.25 12.79 19.70
C ASP A 51 21.05 14.00 19.17
N GLY A 52 20.47 14.80 18.27
CA GLY A 52 21.12 15.98 17.69
C GLY A 52 22.23 15.64 16.67
N GLU A 53 22.27 14.40 16.20
CA GLU A 53 23.28 13.89 15.27
C GLU A 53 22.90 14.06 13.79
N ILE A 54 21.67 14.51 13.52
CA ILE A 54 21.19 14.69 12.16
C ILE A 54 21.95 15.81 11.44
N THR A 55 22.35 15.54 10.20
CA THR A 55 22.93 16.54 9.28
C THR A 55 22.05 16.65 8.04
N ALA A 56 22.25 17.69 7.23
CA ALA A 56 21.52 17.81 5.96
C ALA A 56 21.79 16.59 5.03
N GLU A 57 23.01 16.06 5.05
CA GLU A 57 23.39 14.88 4.28
C GLU A 57 22.68 13.62 4.82
N SER A 58 22.76 13.35 6.13
CA SER A 58 22.14 12.15 6.70
C SER A 58 20.61 12.20 6.60
N LEU A 59 19.99 13.37 6.77
CA LEU A 59 18.56 13.57 6.53
C LEU A 59 18.16 13.13 5.12
N GLN A 60 18.88 13.59 4.09
CA GLN A 60 18.61 13.21 2.70
C GLN A 60 18.75 11.70 2.51
N GLN A 61 19.78 11.08 3.08
CA GLN A 61 20.01 9.63 3.00
C GLN A 61 18.87 8.83 3.66
N HIS A 62 18.43 9.24 4.86
CA HIS A 62 17.31 8.62 5.56
C HIS A 62 16.00 8.75 4.78
N ALA A 63 15.69 9.94 4.27
CA ALA A 63 14.47 10.20 3.51
C ALA A 63 14.42 9.36 2.21
N VAL A 64 15.53 9.30 1.47
CA VAL A 64 15.63 8.46 0.26
C VAL A 64 15.46 6.98 0.60
N ALA A 65 16.11 6.50 1.66
CA ALA A 65 16.00 5.10 2.08
C ALA A 65 14.58 4.73 2.51
N ILE A 66 13.87 5.62 3.21
CA ILE A 66 12.46 5.43 3.57
C ILE A 66 11.60 5.34 2.31
N GLY A 67 11.74 6.31 1.40
CA GLY A 67 10.96 6.33 0.15
C GLY A 67 11.18 5.09 -0.73
N GLN A 68 12.38 4.50 -0.71
CA GLN A 68 12.65 3.23 -1.38
C GLN A 68 11.84 2.07 -0.78
N VAL A 69 11.71 2.00 0.54
CA VAL A 69 10.92 0.94 1.20
C VAL A 69 9.43 1.15 0.98
N GLU A 70 8.95 2.40 1.03
CA GLU A 70 7.55 2.72 0.67
C GLU A 70 7.22 2.34 -0.77
N GLY A 71 8.12 2.67 -1.71
CA GLY A 71 8.01 2.26 -3.09
C GLY A 71 7.94 0.75 -3.25
N ALA A 72 8.78 0.01 -2.53
CA ALA A 72 8.78 -1.45 -2.52
C ALA A 72 7.47 -2.03 -1.95
N LEU A 73 6.92 -1.46 -0.87
CA LEU A 73 5.62 -1.84 -0.31
C LEU A 73 4.51 -1.64 -1.34
N ARG A 74 4.47 -0.46 -1.98
CA ARG A 74 3.47 -0.15 -3.03
C ARG A 74 3.61 -1.09 -4.22
N ALA A 75 4.83 -1.36 -4.68
CA ALA A 75 5.08 -2.28 -5.78
C ALA A 75 4.64 -3.71 -5.44
N THR A 76 4.93 -4.18 -4.22
CA THR A 76 4.50 -5.50 -3.74
C THR A 76 2.97 -5.60 -3.77
N HIS A 77 2.27 -4.62 -3.20
CA HIS A 77 0.81 -4.57 -3.23
C HIS A 77 0.24 -4.58 -4.67
N LEU A 78 0.77 -3.74 -5.55
CA LEU A 78 0.30 -3.65 -6.94
C LEU A 78 0.62 -4.91 -7.75
N LYS A 79 1.72 -5.59 -7.46
CA LYS A 79 2.05 -6.90 -8.07
C LYS A 79 0.90 -7.89 -7.86
N TYR A 80 0.38 -8.01 -6.63
CA TYR A 80 -0.72 -8.92 -6.35
C TYR A 80 -2.06 -8.45 -6.94
N HIS A 81 -2.27 -7.15 -7.11
CA HIS A 81 -3.39 -6.65 -7.91
C HIS A 81 -3.32 -7.10 -9.37
N LEU A 82 -2.13 -7.07 -9.98
CA LEU A 82 -1.93 -7.57 -11.35
C LEU A 82 -2.21 -9.07 -11.45
N LEU A 83 -1.77 -9.86 -10.47
CA LEU A 83 -2.01 -11.31 -10.42
C LEU A 83 -3.48 -11.68 -10.19
N THR A 84 -4.23 -10.83 -9.50
CA THR A 84 -5.66 -11.03 -9.24
C THR A 84 -6.51 -10.90 -10.51
N LYS A 85 -6.17 -9.94 -11.38
CA LYS A 85 -6.97 -9.57 -12.55
C LYS A 85 -7.36 -10.75 -13.47
N PRO A 86 -6.46 -11.64 -13.89
CA PRO A 86 -6.81 -12.75 -14.79
C PRO A 86 -7.63 -13.87 -14.13
N LEU A 87 -7.85 -13.81 -12.81
CA LEU A 87 -8.59 -14.83 -12.05
C LEU A 87 -10.07 -14.46 -11.85
N LEU A 88 -10.47 -13.26 -12.28
CA LEU A 88 -11.84 -12.79 -12.29
C LEU A 88 -12.43 -12.94 -13.68
N THR A 89 -13.74 -13.19 -13.75
CA THR A 89 -14.48 -13.09 -15.02
C THR A 89 -14.59 -11.63 -15.46
N ASP A 90 -14.90 -11.39 -16.73
CA ASP A 90 -15.11 -10.02 -17.25
C ASP A 90 -16.21 -9.28 -16.47
N ALA A 91 -17.28 -9.98 -16.10
CA ALA A 91 -18.36 -9.42 -15.29
C ALA A 91 -17.89 -9.03 -13.88
N GLN A 92 -17.10 -9.89 -13.22
CA GLN A 92 -16.51 -9.60 -11.92
C GLN A 92 -15.49 -8.46 -12.00
N LEU A 93 -14.71 -8.37 -13.07
CA LEU A 93 -13.76 -7.29 -13.27
C LEU A 93 -14.47 -5.94 -13.45
N ALA A 94 -15.57 -5.90 -14.21
CA ALA A 94 -16.40 -4.71 -14.36
C ALA A 94 -17.03 -4.27 -13.03
N ALA A 95 -17.59 -5.23 -12.28
CA ALA A 95 -18.14 -4.97 -10.94
C ALA A 95 -17.07 -4.47 -9.97
N TYR A 96 -15.88 -5.08 -9.97
CA TYR A 96 -14.75 -4.67 -9.16
C TYR A 96 -14.30 -3.24 -9.50
N ALA A 97 -14.23 -2.88 -10.79
CA ALA A 97 -13.91 -1.52 -11.20
C ALA A 97 -14.93 -0.49 -10.69
N HIS A 98 -16.22 -0.85 -10.71
CA HIS A 98 -17.29 -0.01 -10.16
C HIS A 98 -17.18 0.16 -8.64
N LEU A 99 -17.05 -0.95 -7.90
CA LEU A 99 -16.92 -0.97 -6.43
C LEU A 99 -15.67 -0.23 -5.94
N ARG A 100 -14.60 -0.21 -6.74
CA ARG A 100 -13.37 0.55 -6.47
C ARG A 100 -13.45 2.03 -6.85
N GLY A 101 -14.56 2.47 -7.44
CA GLY A 101 -14.76 3.86 -7.86
C GLY A 101 -14.05 4.24 -9.15
N TYR A 102 -13.52 3.28 -9.92
CA TYR A 102 -12.83 3.56 -11.20
C TYR A 102 -13.81 3.94 -12.33
N THR A 103 -15.10 3.68 -12.18
CA THR A 103 -16.14 4.09 -13.13
C THR A 103 -16.79 5.43 -12.75
N ALA A 104 -16.35 6.09 -11.68
CA ALA A 104 -16.78 7.44 -11.37
C ALA A 104 -16.09 8.40 -12.36
N ASN A 105 -16.92 9.13 -13.11
CA ASN A 105 -16.52 10.15 -14.07
C ASN A 105 -15.44 11.08 -13.45
N PRO A 106 -14.30 11.36 -14.13
CA PRO A 106 -13.25 12.26 -13.61
C PRO A 106 -13.70 13.73 -13.39
N ALA A 107 -14.96 14.07 -13.68
CA ALA A 107 -15.52 15.40 -13.55
C ALA A 107 -16.09 15.75 -12.15
N THR A 108 -16.00 14.87 -11.15
CA THR A 108 -16.35 15.21 -9.76
C THR A 108 -15.16 14.96 -8.82
N GLU A 109 -14.28 15.96 -8.83
CA GLU A 109 -13.28 16.37 -7.84
C GLU A 109 -12.18 15.40 -7.33
N PRO A 110 -10.95 15.92 -7.11
CA PRO A 110 -9.81 15.15 -6.66
C PRO A 110 -9.87 14.92 -5.14
N ALA A 111 -9.82 13.67 -4.71
CA ALA A 111 -9.41 13.36 -3.34
C ALA A 111 -7.93 13.72 -3.19
N ALA A 112 -7.67 14.89 -2.61
CA ALA A 112 -6.34 15.33 -2.20
C ALA A 112 -5.63 14.21 -1.40
N PRO A 113 -4.30 14.07 -1.52
CA PRO A 113 -3.57 13.20 -0.61
C PRO A 113 -3.78 13.71 0.82
N ARG A 114 -4.25 12.84 1.71
CA ARG A 114 -4.23 13.10 3.16
C ARG A 114 -2.76 13.22 3.59
N HIS A 115 -2.24 14.43 3.53
CA HIS A 115 -1.06 14.81 4.27
C HIS A 115 -1.45 14.76 5.75
N MET A 116 -0.91 13.81 6.51
CA MET A 116 -0.86 13.91 7.96
C MET A 116 0.32 14.83 8.29
N PRO A 117 0.11 16.05 8.82
CA PRO A 117 1.21 16.82 9.37
C PRO A 117 1.52 16.23 10.75
N GLY A 118 2.57 15.40 10.80
CA GLY A 118 3.28 15.16 12.06
C GLY A 118 3.85 16.50 12.53
N GLY A 119 3.30 17.01 13.62
CA GLY A 119 3.56 18.34 14.14
C GLY A 119 5.05 18.62 14.33
N HIS A 120 5.56 19.59 13.59
CA HIS A 120 6.75 20.33 14.01
C HIS A 120 6.30 21.29 15.11
N GLY A 121 6.29 20.76 16.34
CA GLY A 121 6.20 21.58 17.54
C GLY A 121 7.55 22.27 17.76
N ALA A 122 7.54 23.59 17.69
CA ALA A 122 8.61 24.43 18.18
C ALA A 122 8.79 24.23 19.70
N ASN A 123 10.01 23.92 20.12
CA ASN A 123 10.80 24.74 21.06
C ASN A 123 12.24 24.25 21.10
#